data_AF-A0A931EEN4-F1
#
_entry.id   AF-A0A931EEN4-F1
#
_cell.length_a   1.000
_cell.length_b   1.000
_cell.length_c   1.000
_cell.angle_alpha   90.00
_cell.angle_beta   90.00
_cell.angle_gamma   90.00
#
_symmetry.space_group_name_H-M   'P 1'
#
loop_
_entity.id
_entity.type
_entity.pdbx_description
1 polymer ?
#
loop_
_entity_poly.entity_id
_entity_poly.type
_entity_poly.pdbx_seq_one_letter_code
_entity_poly.pdbx_strand_id
1 'polypeptide(L)' 'MYQPMYELSTGAVRGVEALLRWSHPQRGIVLPSDFIPVLESTRLIVLG' A
#
# COMPACT_ATOMS: atom_id res chain seq x y z
N MET A 1 -6.26 1.04 -0.24
CA MET A 1 -6.84 0.12 -1.25
C MET A 1 -6.58 -1.30 -0.79
N TYR A 2 -7.31 -2.29 -1.28
CA TYR A 2 -7.12 -3.70 -0.91
C TYR A 2 -6.83 -4.52 -2.16
N GLN A 3 -5.82 -5.38 -2.11
CA GLN A 3 -5.52 -6.33 -3.17
C GLN A 3 -5.90 -7.75 -2.71
N PRO A 4 -6.80 -8.46 -3.41
CA PRO A 4 -7.17 -9.81 -3.04
C PRO A 4 -6.02 -10.79 -3.29
N MET A 5 -5.87 -11.74 -2.38
CA MET A 5 -5.00 -12.90 -2.54
C MET A 5 -5.85 -14.15 -2.80
N TYR A 6 -5.50 -14.88 -3.85
CA TYR A 6 -6.26 -16.05 -4.30
C TYR A 6 -5.55 -17.36 -3.94
N GLU A 7 -6.33 -18.36 -3.54
CA GLU A 7 -5.87 -19.74 -3.50
C GLU A 7 -5.83 -20.30 -4.93
N LEU A 8 -4.65 -20.74 -5.38
CA LEU A 8 -4.44 -21.11 -6.79
C LEU A 8 -5.22 -22.35 -7.23
N SER A 9 -5.48 -23.30 -6.33
CA SER A 9 -6.19 -24.53 -6.63
C SER A 9 -7.69 -24.33 -6.81
N THR A 10 -8.29 -23.38 -6.08
CA THR A 10 -9.75 -23.18 -6.04
C THR A 10 -10.19 -21.86 -6.66
N GLY A 11 -9.28 -20.91 -6.83
CA GLY A 11 -9.59 -19.53 -7.21
C GLY A 11 -10.29 -18.72 -6.11
N ALA A 12 -10.45 -19.29 -4.90
CA ALA A 12 -11.12 -18.61 -3.81
C ALA A 12 -10.27 -17.48 -3.23
N VAL A 13 -10.91 -16.41 -2.75
CA VAL A 13 -10.22 -15.34 -2.01
C VAL A 13 -9.85 -15.86 -0.63
N ARG A 14 -8.55 -15.92 -0.34
CA ARG A 14 -8.02 -16.36 0.96
C ARG A 14 -7.75 -15.20 1.92
N GLY A 15 -7.64 -13.98 1.38
CA GLY A 15 -7.42 -12.78 2.17
C GLY A 15 -7.19 -11.56 1.30
N VAL A 16 -6.81 -10.46 1.92
CA VAL A 16 -6.47 -9.20 1.25
C VAL A 16 -5.20 -8.60 1.82
N GLU A 17 -4.44 -7.93 0.98
CA GLU A 17 -3.34 -7.06 1.36
C GLU A 17 -3.83 -5.60 1.39
N ALA A 18 -3.58 -4.89 2.47
CA ALA A 18 -3.88 -3.46 2.58
C ALA A 18 -2.72 -2.66 1.99
N LEU A 19 -3.00 -1.91 0.92
CA LEU A 19 -2.00 -1.09 0.24
C LEU A 19 -2.29 0.40 0.47
N LEU A 20 -1.26 1.13 0.87
CA LEU A 20 -1.30 2.58 0.97
C LEU A 20 -1.35 3.21 -0.42
N ARG A 21 -2.20 4.22 -0.59
CA ARG A 21 -2.22 5.12 -1.74
C ARG A 21 -2.57 6.49 -1.23
N TRP A 22 -1.73 7.47 -1.54
CA TRP A 22 -1.98 8.84 -1.13
C TRP A 22 -2.69 9.58 -2.25
N SER A 23 -3.95 9.95 -2.03
CA SER A 23 -4.66 10.88 -2.92
C SER A 23 -4.33 12.31 -2.52
N HIS A 24 -3.36 12.91 -3.22
CA HIS A 24 -2.91 14.27 -2.97
C HIS A 24 -3.79 15.27 -3.76
N PRO A 25 -4.32 16.34 -3.14
CA PRO A 25 -5.32 17.21 -3.76
C PRO A 25 -4.86 17.86 -5.07
N GLN A 26 -3.57 18.15 -5.23
CA GLN A 26 -3.01 18.69 -6.48
C GLN A 26 -2.21 17.68 -7.33
N ARG A 27 -1.72 16.57 -6.76
CA ARG A 27 -0.82 15.64 -7.45
C ARG A 27 -1.51 14.35 -7.89
N GLY A 28 -2.78 14.17 -7.53
CA GLY A 28 -3.49 12.91 -7.76
C GLY A 28 -2.92 11.79 -6.90
N ILE A 29 -2.91 10.56 -7.44
CA ILE A 29 -2.41 9.39 -6.71
C ILE A 29 -0.88 9.43 -6.68
N VAL A 30 -0.31 9.49 -5.48
CA VAL A 30 1.13 9.35 -5.22
C VAL A 30 1.40 7.92 -4.75
N LEU A 31 2.39 7.26 -5.36
CA LEU A 31 2.71 5.87 -5.06
C LEU A 31 3.53 5.76 -3.78
N PRO A 32 3.41 4.64 -3.02
CA PRO A 32 4.19 4.41 -1.80
C PRO A 32 5.69 4.63 -1.96
N SER A 33 6.27 4.22 -3.09
CA SER A 33 7.69 4.41 -3.41
C SER A 33 8.15 5.87 -3.30
N ASP A 34 7.24 6.83 -3.53
CA ASP A 34 7.57 8.23 -3.64
C ASP A 34 7.51 8.95 -2.28
N PHE A 35 6.78 8.41 -1.31
CA PHE A 35 6.58 9.06 -0.01
C PHE A 35 7.05 8.23 1.19
N ILE A 36 7.12 6.90 1.09
CA ILE A 36 7.59 6.05 2.19
C ILE A 36 9.01 6.41 2.64
N PRO A 37 10.01 6.60 1.74
CA PRO A 37 11.36 7.00 2.17
C PRO A 37 11.38 8.32 2.96
N VAL A 38 10.49 9.25 2.62
CA VAL A 38 10.34 10.52 3.35
C VAL A 38 9.74 10.27 4.74
N LEU A 39 8.72 9.42 4.85
CA LEU A 39 8.11 9.07 6.14
C LEU A 39 9.08 8.33 7.06
N GLU A 40 9.93 7.45 6.51
CA GLU A 40 10.97 6.74 7.27
C GLU A 40 12.06 7.70 7.78
N SER A 41 12.60 8.54 6.89
CA SER A 41 13.66 9.51 7.25
C SER A 41 13.19 10.55 8.26
N THR A 42 11.90 10.89 8.25
CA THR A 42 11.27 11.80 9.23
C THR A 42 10.79 11.09 10.50
N ARG A 43 10.94 9.76 10.58
CA ARG A 43 10.44 8.90 11.68
C ARG A 43 8.93 9.04 11.94
N LEU A 44 8.16 9.39 10.91
CA LEU A 44 6.70 9.43 10.98
C LEU A 44 6.09 8.02 10.86
N ILE A 45 6.86 7.06 10.38
CA ILE A 45 6.50 5.63 10.37
C ILE A 45 7.71 4.79 10.79
N VAL A 46 7.43 3.58 11.26
CA VAL A 46 8.43 2.52 11.47
C VAL A 46 8.08 1.37 10.54
N LEU A 47 8.95 1.08 9.57
CA LEU A 47 8.92 -0.16 8.81
C LEU A 47 9.93 -1.09 9.49
N GLY A 48 9.41 -2.19 10.04
CA GLY A 48 10.18 -3.17 10.81
C GLY A 48 11.05 -4.06 9.94
#